data_AF-A0A9E5EN53-F1
#
_entry.id   AF-A0A9E5EN53-F1
#
_cell.length_a   1.000
_cell.length_b   1.000
_cell.length_c   1.000
_cell.angle_alpha   90.00
_cell.angle_beta   90.00
_cell.angle_gamma   90.00
#
_symmetry.space_group_name_H-M   'P 1'
#
loop_
_entity.id
_entity.type
_entity.pdbx_description
1 polymer ?
#
loop_
_entity_poly.entity_id
_entity_poly.type
_entity_poly.pdbx_seq_one_letter_code
_entity_poly.pdbx_strand_id
1 'polypeptide(L)'
;MTTTQNAAYPLETFGPYSAIPSGTGGFQLGAGDITEPNMQVAVVTALTGDATLTVNQVAGGIISCNKGSDAGLTVTTPTAALLDAAFPSMKVGSTFELTITNNNNSGASSTVTVTGGTGVTIVGSVTVARFGGSTYRFVKTGTAAYSAYLK
;
A
#
# COMPACT_ATOMS: atom_id res chain seq x y z
N MET A 1 -55.12 11.85 -22.31
CA MET A 1 -54.34 12.84 -21.53
C MET A 1 -54.79 12.65 -20.09
N THR A 2 -53.96 12.22 -19.14
CA THR A 2 -52.61 12.70 -18.80
C THR A 2 -51.82 11.60 -18.09
N THR A 3 -50.52 11.57 -18.36
CA THR A 3 -49.52 10.63 -17.85
C THR A 3 -49.24 10.82 -16.37
N THR A 4 -49.34 9.76 -15.56
CA THR A 4 -48.89 9.75 -14.16
C THR A 4 -47.36 9.86 -14.14
N GLN A 5 -46.85 10.96 -13.57
CA GLN A 5 -45.42 11.28 -13.50
C GLN A 5 -44.69 10.30 -12.56
N ASN A 6 -43.66 9.66 -13.11
CA ASN A 6 -42.76 8.71 -12.46
C ASN A 6 -41.66 9.44 -11.67
N ALA A 7 -41.44 9.01 -10.43
CA ALA A 7 -40.27 9.20 -9.56
C ALA A 7 -39.73 10.63 -9.27
N ALA A 8 -39.89 11.06 -8.02
CA ALA A 8 -39.02 12.06 -7.40
C ALA A 8 -38.61 11.54 -6.01
N TYR A 9 -37.57 10.72 -5.95
CA TYR A 9 -36.81 10.57 -4.71
C TYR A 9 -36.05 11.88 -4.52
N PRO A 10 -36.31 12.68 -3.47
CA PRO A 10 -35.65 13.95 -3.28
C PRO A 10 -34.15 13.72 -3.10
N LEU A 11 -33.35 14.47 -3.85
CA LEU A 11 -31.89 14.47 -3.75
C LEU A 11 -31.41 14.89 -2.34
N GLU A 12 -32.30 15.43 -1.52
CA GLU A 12 -32.05 15.90 -0.15
C GLU A 12 -31.78 14.77 0.86
N THR A 13 -32.02 13.49 0.53
CA THR A 13 -31.82 12.37 1.48
C THR A 13 -30.39 11.83 1.52
N PHE A 14 -29.38 12.68 1.30
CA PHE A 14 -28.07 12.38 1.83
C PHE A 14 -28.17 12.47 3.36
N GLY A 15 -28.25 11.30 4.03
CA GLY A 15 -28.19 11.19 5.48
C GLY A 15 -26.88 11.78 6.05
N PRO A 16 -26.59 11.64 7.36
CA PRO A 16 -25.50 12.35 8.05
C PRO A 16 -24.07 11.88 7.68
N TYR A 17 -23.87 11.43 6.44
CA TYR A 17 -22.57 11.12 5.90
C TYR A 17 -22.10 12.34 5.12
N SER A 18 -21.01 12.95 5.60
CA SER A 18 -20.35 14.07 4.94
C SER A 18 -20.26 13.82 3.44
N ALA A 19 -20.98 14.62 2.67
CA ALA A 19 -20.79 14.69 1.23
C ALA A 19 -19.31 14.97 0.98
N ILE A 20 -18.63 14.13 0.19
CA ILE A 20 -17.33 14.49 -0.37
C ILE A 20 -17.62 15.68 -1.29
N PRO A 21 -17.19 16.92 -0.95
CA PRO A 21 -17.54 18.08 -1.75
C PRO A 21 -16.88 17.95 -3.13
N SER A 22 -17.68 17.80 -4.19
CA SER A 22 -17.20 17.85 -5.57
C SER A 22 -17.53 19.22 -6.19
N GLY A 23 -16.91 20.26 -5.64
CA GLY A 23 -16.94 21.60 -6.21
C GLY A 23 -15.91 21.72 -7.35
N THR A 24 -16.39 21.67 -8.59
CA THR A 24 -15.67 22.00 -9.82
C THR A 24 -14.21 21.53 -9.89
N GLY A 25 -14.02 20.20 -9.97
CA GLY A 25 -12.94 19.63 -10.77
C GLY A 25 -11.88 18.74 -10.12
N GLY A 26 -11.95 18.39 -8.82
CA GLY A 26 -10.94 17.50 -8.22
C GLY A 26 -11.39 16.72 -6.98
N PHE A 27 -10.75 15.57 -6.75
CA PHE A 27 -10.84 14.80 -5.50
C PHE A 27 -10.18 15.60 -4.37
N GLN A 28 -10.90 15.92 -3.30
CA GLN A 28 -10.31 16.55 -2.10
C GLN A 28 -10.04 15.49 -1.03
N LEU A 29 -8.76 15.24 -0.74
CA LEU A 29 -8.33 14.46 0.41
C LEU A 29 -7.89 15.46 1.50
N GLY A 30 -8.50 15.41 2.69
CA GLY A 30 -8.27 16.38 3.78
C GLY A 30 -9.21 17.60 3.77
N ALA A 31 -8.98 18.55 4.67
CA ALA A 31 -9.84 19.72 4.86
C ALA A 31 -9.80 20.73 3.69
N GLY A 32 -8.96 20.49 2.68
CA GLY A 32 -8.77 21.39 1.53
C GLY A 32 -7.80 22.52 1.82
N ASP A 33 -7.16 22.48 2.99
CA ASP A 33 -6.03 23.33 3.31
C ASP A 33 -4.80 22.83 2.54
N ILE A 34 -4.35 23.65 1.59
CA ILE A 34 -3.16 23.38 0.77
C ILE A 34 -1.86 23.38 1.58
N THR A 35 -1.90 23.81 2.84
CA THR A 35 -0.76 23.80 3.77
C THR A 35 -0.70 22.52 4.60
N GLU A 36 -1.75 21.69 4.59
CA GLU A 36 -1.75 20.42 5.32
C GLU A 36 -1.24 19.26 4.45
N PRO A 37 -0.41 18.35 5.00
CA PRO A 37 -0.01 17.15 4.30
C PRO A 37 -1.21 16.20 4.14
N ASN A 38 -1.19 15.39 3.08
CA ASN A 38 -2.21 14.36 2.87
C ASN A 38 -2.04 13.24 3.91
N MET A 39 -2.83 13.28 4.97
CA MET A 39 -2.76 12.34 6.09
C MET A 39 -3.25 10.95 5.66
N GLN A 40 -2.42 9.94 5.88
CA GLN A 40 -2.73 8.54 5.59
C GLN A 40 -2.50 7.71 6.85
N VAL A 41 -3.35 6.70 7.07
CA VAL A 41 -3.12 5.73 8.13
C VAL A 41 -2.07 4.72 7.66
N ALA A 42 -1.09 4.42 8.52
CA ALA A 42 -0.13 3.36 8.29
C ALA A 42 -0.10 2.43 9.51
N VAL A 43 0.08 1.15 9.26
CA VAL A 43 0.36 0.13 10.28
C VAL A 43 1.81 -0.29 10.13
N VAL A 44 2.59 -0.10 11.19
CA VAL A 44 3.99 -0.51 11.23
C VAL A 44 4.08 -1.93 11.78
N THR A 45 4.62 -2.84 10.99
CA THR A 45 4.87 -4.23 11.43
C THR A 45 6.36 -4.46 11.63
N ALA A 46 6.75 -5.02 12.78
CA ALA A 46 8.13 -5.41 13.04
C ALA A 46 8.38 -6.88 12.64
N LEU A 47 9.52 -7.14 11.99
CA LEU A 47 10.00 -8.49 11.68
C LEU A 47 11.34 -8.74 12.36
N THR A 48 11.49 -9.87 13.04
CA THR A 48 12.74 -10.28 13.70
C THR A 48 13.46 -11.43 12.99
N GLY A 49 12.93 -11.88 11.85
CA GLY A 49 13.48 -12.97 11.06
C GLY A 49 12.93 -12.98 9.65
N ASP A 50 13.42 -13.92 8.85
CA ASP A 50 12.98 -14.13 7.47
C ASP A 50 11.48 -14.45 7.43
N ALA A 51 10.73 -13.75 6.59
CA ALA A 51 9.27 -13.89 6.56
C ALA A 51 8.68 -13.57 5.18
N THR A 52 7.61 -14.30 4.86
CA THR A 52 6.68 -13.90 3.80
C THR A 52 5.62 -13.00 4.41
N LEU A 53 5.50 -11.78 3.89
CA LEU A 53 4.53 -10.79 4.34
C LEU A 53 3.11 -11.27 4.08
N THR A 54 2.22 -11.01 5.03
CA THR A 54 0.78 -11.15 4.82
C THR A 54 0.25 -9.96 4.03
N VAL A 55 -0.92 -10.15 3.40
CA VAL A 55 -1.55 -9.10 2.59
C VAL A 55 -1.89 -7.88 3.45
N ASN A 56 -2.29 -8.08 4.71
CA ASN A 56 -2.55 -7.00 5.67
C ASN A 56 -1.27 -6.24 6.06
N GLN A 57 -0.13 -6.91 6.16
CA GLN A 57 1.16 -6.24 6.44
C GLN A 57 1.58 -5.35 5.28
N VAL A 58 1.33 -5.79 4.04
CA VAL A 58 1.55 -4.97 2.84
C VAL A 58 0.56 -3.80 2.78
N ALA A 59 -0.72 -4.04 3.11
CA ALA A 59 -1.74 -2.99 3.20
C ALA A 59 -1.40 -1.92 4.24
N GLY A 60 -0.73 -2.32 5.33
CA GLY A 60 -0.29 -1.44 6.41
C GLY A 60 0.79 -0.44 5.99
N GLY A 61 1.53 -0.73 4.92
CA GLY A 61 2.43 0.21 4.27
C GLY A 61 3.84 0.32 4.85
N ILE A 62 4.12 -0.12 6.09
CA ILE A 62 5.48 -0.04 6.67
C ILE A 62 5.88 -1.36 7.36
N ILE A 63 7.04 -1.89 6.96
CA ILE A 63 7.72 -3.03 7.57
C ILE A 63 9.04 -2.57 8.18
N SER A 64 9.22 -2.77 9.48
CA SER A 64 10.46 -2.51 10.21
C SER A 64 11.20 -3.81 10.48
N CYS A 65 12.34 -4.02 9.84
CA CYS A 65 13.16 -5.20 10.06
C CYS A 65 14.11 -4.97 11.24
N ASN A 66 13.97 -5.80 12.28
CA ASN A 66 14.58 -5.68 13.60
C ASN A 66 15.17 -7.05 14.08
N LYS A 67 15.93 -7.75 13.23
CA LYS A 67 16.52 -9.10 13.43
C LYS A 67 17.45 -9.26 14.64
N GLY A 68 17.76 -8.18 15.37
CA GLY A 68 18.51 -8.22 16.64
C GLY A 68 19.94 -8.77 16.54
N SER A 69 20.45 -9.01 15.32
CA SER A 69 21.75 -9.61 15.03
C SER A 69 22.29 -9.13 13.66
N ASP A 70 23.56 -9.42 13.38
CA ASP A 70 24.24 -9.13 12.10
C ASP A 70 23.79 -9.98 10.91
N ALA A 71 22.90 -10.95 11.13
CA ALA A 71 22.42 -11.78 10.04
C ALA A 71 21.52 -10.96 9.09
N GLY A 72 21.63 -11.23 7.79
CA GLY A 72 20.70 -10.67 6.80
C GLY A 72 19.27 -11.18 7.02
N LEU A 73 18.27 -10.41 6.64
CA LEU A 73 16.84 -10.78 6.76
C LEU A 73 16.20 -10.75 5.38
N THR A 74 15.45 -11.78 5.02
CA THR A 74 14.72 -11.85 3.76
C THR A 74 13.24 -11.56 3.98
N VAL A 75 12.74 -10.52 3.32
CA VAL A 75 11.31 -10.16 3.27
C VAL A 75 10.77 -10.57 1.92
N THR A 76 9.86 -11.54 1.91
CA THR A 76 9.17 -11.96 0.70
C THR A 76 7.79 -11.33 0.65
N THR A 77 7.43 -10.71 -0.47
CA THR A 77 6.09 -10.17 -0.69
C THR A 77 5.04 -11.29 -0.81
N PRO A 78 3.76 -11.04 -0.52
CA PRO A 78 2.70 -12.02 -0.78
C PRO A 78 2.62 -12.31 -2.28
N THR A 79 1.99 -13.43 -2.64
CA THR A 79 1.73 -13.73 -4.05
C THR A 79 0.72 -12.74 -4.63
N ALA A 80 0.82 -12.50 -5.93
CA ALA A 80 -0.10 -11.60 -6.63
C ALA A 80 -1.56 -12.05 -6.57
N ALA A 81 -1.82 -13.37 -6.50
CA ALA A 81 -3.16 -13.91 -6.33
C ALA A 81 -3.76 -13.57 -4.95
N LEU A 82 -2.94 -13.57 -3.89
CA LEU A 82 -3.39 -13.15 -2.55
C LEU A 82 -3.66 -11.65 -2.51
N LEU A 83 -2.85 -10.84 -3.20
CA LEU A 83 -3.09 -9.40 -3.36
C LEU A 83 -4.42 -9.11 -4.08
N ASP A 84 -4.71 -9.83 -5.17
CA ASP A 84 -5.98 -9.70 -5.89
C ASP A 84 -7.19 -10.09 -5.05
N ALA A 85 -7.07 -11.18 -4.28
CA ALA A 85 -8.14 -11.63 -3.40
C ALA A 85 -8.44 -10.64 -2.25
N ALA A 86 -7.40 -10.00 -1.71
CA ALA A 86 -7.55 -9.02 -0.63
C ALA A 86 -8.01 -7.64 -1.13
N PHE A 87 -7.66 -7.27 -2.36
CA PHE A 87 -7.98 -5.96 -2.94
C PHE A 87 -8.81 -6.11 -4.24
N PRO A 88 -10.06 -6.61 -4.16
CA PRO A 88 -10.86 -6.91 -5.34
C PRO A 88 -11.22 -5.67 -6.19
N SER A 89 -11.12 -4.46 -5.62
CA SER A 89 -11.36 -3.20 -6.34
C SER A 89 -10.18 -2.73 -7.20
N MET A 90 -8.99 -3.30 -7.03
CA MET A 90 -7.78 -2.91 -7.77
C MET A 90 -7.89 -3.30 -9.25
N LYS A 91 -7.99 -2.28 -10.10
CA LYS A 91 -7.91 -2.43 -11.56
C LYS A 91 -6.43 -2.44 -12.01
N VAL A 92 -6.16 -2.97 -13.19
CA VAL A 92 -4.83 -2.83 -13.83
C VAL A 92 -4.46 -1.34 -13.89
N GLY A 93 -3.22 -1.01 -13.53
CA GLY A 93 -2.71 0.36 -13.40
C GLY A 93 -2.89 0.98 -12.01
N SER A 94 -3.69 0.37 -11.13
CA SER A 94 -3.85 0.87 -9.75
C SER A 94 -2.57 0.64 -8.94
N THR A 95 -2.30 1.52 -7.98
CA THR A 95 -1.05 1.53 -7.23
C THR A 95 -1.23 1.62 -5.72
N PHE A 96 -0.31 1.03 -4.97
CA PHE A 96 -0.15 1.25 -3.54
C PHE A 96 1.35 1.23 -3.17
N GLU A 97 1.69 1.70 -1.98
CA GLU A 97 3.08 1.83 -1.53
C GLU A 97 3.37 0.92 -0.34
N LEU A 98 4.57 0.34 -0.32
CA LEU A 98 5.10 -0.45 0.79
C LEU A 98 6.52 0.04 1.07
N THR A 99 6.77 0.45 2.30
CA THR A 99 8.10 0.84 2.78
C THR A 99 8.68 -0.26 3.63
N ILE A 100 9.91 -0.66 3.34
CA ILE A 100 10.68 -1.63 4.12
C ILE A 100 11.89 -0.92 4.68
N THR A 101 12.02 -0.89 5.99
CA THR A 101 13.16 -0.30 6.70
C THR A 101 14.02 -1.39 7.34
N ASN A 102 15.31 -1.12 7.41
CA ASN A 102 16.28 -1.96 8.08
C ASN A 102 16.78 -1.23 9.34
N ASN A 103 16.15 -1.54 10.47
CA ASN A 103 16.50 -0.99 11.78
C ASN A 103 17.29 -1.99 12.63
N ASN A 104 18.08 -2.86 11.98
CA ASN A 104 18.95 -3.79 12.67
C ASN A 104 20.07 -3.02 13.39
N ASN A 105 19.87 -2.82 14.69
CA ASN A 105 20.72 -1.98 15.52
C ASN A 105 21.87 -2.74 16.20
N SER A 106 21.90 -4.07 16.08
CA SER A 106 22.97 -4.89 16.65
C SER A 106 24.03 -5.22 15.61
N GLY A 107 25.30 -5.06 15.98
CA GLY A 107 26.46 -5.56 15.22
C GLY A 107 27.08 -4.59 14.22
N ALA A 108 27.85 -5.09 13.23
CA ALA A 108 28.61 -4.31 12.23
C ALA A 108 27.99 -4.26 10.83
N SER A 109 27.19 -5.24 10.41
CA SER A 109 26.63 -5.31 9.05
C SER A 109 25.30 -6.04 9.04
N SER A 110 24.30 -5.50 8.35
CA SER A 110 23.04 -6.22 8.11
C SER A 110 22.37 -5.68 6.86
N THR A 111 21.89 -6.60 6.02
CA THR A 111 21.16 -6.28 4.79
C THR A 111 19.82 -6.96 4.83
N VAL A 112 18.76 -6.22 4.50
CA VAL A 112 17.45 -6.81 4.26
C VAL A 112 17.31 -7.07 2.76
N THR A 113 17.12 -8.34 2.39
CA THR A 113 16.84 -8.74 1.00
C THR A 113 15.33 -8.76 0.79
N VAL A 114 14.86 -8.13 -0.27
CA VAL A 114 13.44 -8.07 -0.63
C VAL A 114 13.20 -8.97 -1.84
N THR A 115 12.25 -9.90 -1.70
CA THR A 115 11.96 -10.91 -2.73
C THR A 115 10.50 -10.83 -3.17
N GLY A 116 10.28 -10.93 -4.48
CA GLY A 116 8.95 -11.03 -5.08
C GLY A 116 8.31 -12.39 -4.79
N GLY A 117 7.08 -12.40 -4.27
CA GLY A 117 6.25 -13.59 -4.30
C GLY A 117 5.84 -13.93 -5.73
N THR A 118 5.24 -15.10 -5.95
CA THR A 118 4.78 -15.50 -7.29
C THR A 118 3.88 -14.44 -7.91
N GLY A 119 4.20 -14.02 -9.13
CA GLY A 119 3.49 -12.98 -9.87
C GLY A 119 3.84 -11.54 -9.48
N VAL A 120 4.80 -11.34 -8.57
CA VAL A 120 5.33 -10.01 -8.19
C VAL A 120 6.76 -9.87 -8.72
N THR A 121 6.99 -8.87 -9.55
CA THR A 121 8.34 -8.53 -10.06
C THR A 121 8.84 -7.27 -9.39
N ILE A 122 9.98 -7.33 -8.69
CA ILE A 122 10.62 -6.15 -8.11
C ILE A 122 11.52 -5.50 -9.17
N VAL A 123 11.38 -4.19 -9.33
CA VAL A 123 12.15 -3.37 -10.28
C VAL A 123 12.94 -2.33 -9.50
N GLY A 124 14.26 -2.42 -9.53
CA GLY A 124 15.17 -1.58 -8.74
C GLY A 124 15.97 -2.41 -7.74
N SER A 125 16.47 -1.76 -6.68
CA SER A 125 17.24 -2.46 -5.64
C SER A 125 16.37 -3.46 -4.88
N VAL A 126 16.86 -4.69 -4.77
CA VAL A 126 16.29 -5.77 -3.95
C VAL A 126 16.95 -5.86 -2.58
N THR A 127 17.81 -4.90 -2.23
CA THR A 127 18.47 -4.85 -0.93
C THR A 127 18.24 -3.52 -0.24
N VAL A 128 18.00 -3.58 1.06
CA VAL A 128 17.92 -2.42 1.96
C VAL A 128 19.11 -2.49 2.91
N ALA A 129 20.03 -1.54 2.73
CA ALA A 129 21.21 -1.41 3.58
C ALA A 129 20.83 -1.11 5.03
N ARG A 130 21.75 -1.39 5.95
CA ARG A 130 21.59 -1.08 7.37
C ARG A 130 21.25 0.40 7.59
N PHE A 131 20.31 0.66 8.49
CA PHE A 131 19.76 2.00 8.76
C PHE A 131 19.13 2.69 7.54
N GLY A 132 18.87 1.93 6.48
CA GLY A 132 18.19 2.40 5.29
C GLY A 132 16.69 2.09 5.30
N GLY A 133 16.01 2.66 4.32
CA GLY A 133 14.63 2.33 3.98
C GLY A 133 14.44 2.42 2.48
N SER A 134 13.64 1.50 1.94
CA SER A 134 13.26 1.47 0.54
C SER A 134 11.74 1.46 0.43
N THR A 135 11.19 2.41 -0.32
CA THR A 135 9.76 2.43 -0.64
C THR A 135 9.54 1.84 -2.03
N TYR A 136 8.67 0.85 -2.10
CA TYR A 136 8.27 0.19 -3.32
C TYR A 136 6.85 0.60 -3.69
N ARG A 137 6.67 1.13 -4.89
CA ARG A 137 5.36 1.37 -5.49
C ARG A 137 4.93 0.14 -6.25
N PHE A 138 3.92 -0.54 -5.74
CA PHE A 138 3.27 -1.66 -6.42
C PHE A 138 2.32 -1.12 -7.47
N VAL A 139 2.38 -1.70 -8.67
CA VAL A 139 1.50 -1.41 -9.80
C VAL A 139 0.90 -2.74 -10.24
N LYS A 140 -0.43 -2.84 -10.27
CA LYS A 140 -1.10 -4.01 -10.84
C LYS A 140 -0.94 -3.99 -12.36
N THR A 141 -0.34 -5.03 -12.95
CA THR A 141 -0.07 -5.09 -14.39
C THR A 141 -0.99 -6.07 -15.13
N GLY A 142 -1.67 -6.96 -14.40
CA GLY A 142 -2.62 -7.93 -14.94
C GLY A 142 -3.32 -8.71 -13.84
N THR A 143 -4.05 -9.76 -14.23
CA THR A 143 -4.59 -10.74 -13.28
C THR A 143 -3.45 -11.50 -12.62
N ALA A 144 -3.40 -11.51 -11.29
CA ALA A 144 -2.32 -12.12 -10.52
C ALA A 144 -0.91 -11.68 -10.99
N ALA A 145 -0.76 -10.41 -11.39
CA ALA A 145 0.51 -9.85 -11.83
C ALA A 145 0.71 -8.41 -11.32
N TYR A 146 1.86 -8.18 -10.67
CA TYR A 146 2.25 -6.88 -10.10
C TYR A 146 3.73 -6.58 -10.37
N SER A 147 4.04 -5.30 -10.55
CA SER A 147 5.41 -4.79 -10.58
C SER A 147 5.62 -3.83 -9.41
N ALA A 148 6.66 -4.05 -8.61
CA ALA A 148 7.03 -3.24 -7.45
C ALA A 148 8.27 -2.40 -7.79
N TYR A 149 8.06 -1.13 -8.12
CA TYR A 149 9.12 -0.20 -8.50
C TYR A 149 9.72 0.49 -7.28
N LEU A 150 11.04 0.50 -7.16
CA LEU A 150 11.73 1.34 -6.17
C LEU A 150 11.47 2.83 -6.49
N LYS A 151 11.08 3.59 -5.47
CA LYS A 151 10.75 5.02 -5.54
C LYS A 151 11.75 5.85 -4.76
#